data_AF-A0A4V3C7Y3-F1
#
_entry.id   AF-A0A4V3C7Y3-F1
#
_cell.length_a   1.000
_cell.length_b   1.000
_cell.length_c   1.000
_cell.angle_alpha   90.00
_cell.angle_beta   90.00
_cell.angle_gamma   90.00
#
_symmetry.space_group_name_H-M   'P 1'
#
loop_
_entity.id
_entity.type
_entity.pdbx_description
1 polymer ?
#
loop_
_entity_poly.entity_id
_entity_poly.type
_entity_poly.pdbx_seq_one_letter_code
_entity_poly.pdbx_strand_id
1 'polypeptide(L)'
;MRTVAGDFAVKRMVVNAHRPEFADNVEAAFGVKWRAWNSGVPMPEPIAVDGRVLLRDGGDLYRANRWVDGQPGQATVRQAAELLAGIHAAGRPRLQGTPDTCWNGDRWGDALGRLARRVAGHPSRTLVVDSHRDLDRKNTLRSWDGRLMAVDWDAAGPISAIHEAVGLALDWADRDPDAFRAAIVTYELHSRLTVPAEPWIFGGWVVAQGGWLDYNADDSRADNSRADNSRADNSRADNSRDDFSAEANCGGDEYNTGHSRDHRNGVNANEHCRAGRDADEHCRAGGDADEHCRAGGDADEHCRAGGDADEHCRAGGDADEHCRAGDTADENGSEGQVAATRARLDQLAETLDDLLIRLARRPARPAS
;
A
#
# COMPACT_ATOMS: atom_id res chain seq x y z
N MET A 1 3.67 21.90 -10.27
CA MET A 1 3.99 22.94 -11.27
C MET A 1 3.28 24.23 -10.87
N ARG A 2 4.03 25.32 -10.67
CA ARG A 2 3.48 26.65 -10.35
C ARG A 2 3.38 27.48 -11.62
N THR A 3 2.24 28.14 -11.81
CA THR A 3 1.97 28.98 -12.98
C THR A 3 1.27 30.27 -12.56
N VAL A 4 1.09 31.21 -13.49
CA VAL A 4 0.26 32.42 -13.26
C VAL A 4 -1.22 32.09 -13.00
N ALA A 5 -1.69 30.92 -13.42
CA ALA A 5 -3.06 30.45 -13.25
C ALA A 5 -3.26 29.60 -11.97
N GLY A 6 -2.21 29.45 -11.16
CA GLY A 6 -2.21 28.68 -9.92
C GLY A 6 -1.20 27.53 -9.91
N ASP A 7 -1.28 26.73 -8.84
CA ASP A 7 -0.46 25.55 -8.62
C ASP A 7 -1.20 24.29 -9.10
N PHE A 8 -0.46 23.39 -9.74
CA PHE A 8 -0.99 22.18 -10.37
C PHE A 8 -0.15 20.94 -10.01
N ALA A 9 -0.81 19.83 -9.75
CA ALA A 9 -0.22 18.50 -9.72
C ALA A 9 -0.25 17.90 -11.12
N VAL A 10 0.91 17.66 -11.72
CA VAL A 10 1.04 17.08 -13.06
C VAL A 10 1.65 15.69 -12.93
N LYS A 11 0.91 14.64 -13.34
CA LYS A 11 1.37 13.25 -13.32
C LYS A 11 1.75 12.85 -14.75
N ARG A 12 2.99 12.42 -14.95
CA ARG A 12 3.42 11.75 -16.19
C ARG A 12 2.94 10.30 -16.14
N MET A 13 2.32 9.85 -17.21
CA MET A 13 1.80 8.50 -17.34
C MET A 13 2.88 7.63 -17.99
N VAL A 14 3.56 6.81 -17.20
CA VAL A 14 4.70 5.98 -17.65
C VAL A 14 4.30 4.50 -17.71
N VAL A 15 3.72 3.99 -16.63
CA VAL A 15 3.35 2.58 -16.51
C VAL A 15 2.21 2.26 -17.47
N ASN A 16 2.35 1.18 -18.26
CA ASN A 16 1.38 0.71 -19.25
C ASN A 16 1.03 1.70 -20.37
N ALA A 17 1.71 2.86 -20.48
CA ALA A 17 1.42 3.87 -21.50
C ALA A 17 1.60 3.37 -22.94
N HIS A 18 2.37 2.29 -23.12
CA HIS A 18 2.57 1.61 -24.39
C HIS A 18 1.38 0.71 -24.81
N ARG A 19 0.44 0.41 -23.90
CA ARG A 19 -0.70 -0.47 -24.22
C ARG A 19 -1.73 0.28 -25.07
N PRO A 20 -2.30 -0.35 -26.12
CA PRO A 20 -3.23 0.32 -27.04
C PRO A 20 -4.46 0.93 -26.35
N GLU A 21 -5.00 0.23 -25.35
CA GLU A 21 -6.21 0.65 -24.61
C GLU A 21 -5.93 1.62 -23.46
N PHE A 22 -4.65 1.96 -23.20
CA PHE A 22 -4.28 2.75 -22.04
C PHE A 22 -4.96 4.13 -22.03
N ALA A 23 -4.90 4.83 -23.17
CA ALA A 23 -5.49 6.16 -23.29
C ALA A 23 -7.01 6.11 -23.07
N ASP A 24 -7.70 5.15 -23.68
CA ASP A 24 -9.14 5.00 -23.55
C ASP A 24 -9.56 4.66 -22.11
N ASN A 25 -8.78 3.82 -21.41
CA ASN A 25 -9.00 3.50 -20.01
C ASN A 25 -8.83 4.71 -19.10
N VAL A 26 -7.79 5.53 -19.32
CA VAL A 26 -7.57 6.75 -18.53
C VAL A 26 -8.66 7.79 -18.79
N GLU A 27 -9.08 7.97 -20.05
CA GLU A 27 -10.20 8.88 -20.39
C GLU A 27 -11.54 8.38 -19.83
N ALA A 28 -11.77 7.06 -19.79
CA ALA A 28 -12.95 6.48 -19.14
C ALA A 28 -12.96 6.73 -17.62
N ALA A 29 -11.82 6.50 -16.95
CA ALA A 29 -11.64 6.80 -15.53
C ALA A 29 -11.83 8.31 -15.26
N PHE A 30 -11.36 9.16 -16.16
CA PHE A 30 -11.62 10.60 -16.09
C PHE A 30 -13.09 10.95 -16.19
N GLY A 31 -13.86 10.28 -17.04
CA GLY A 31 -15.30 10.47 -17.11
C GLY A 31 -15.98 10.25 -15.75
N VAL A 32 -15.54 9.25 -14.97
CA VAL A 32 -16.01 8.99 -13.61
C VAL A 32 -15.59 10.13 -12.68
N LYS A 33 -14.31 10.47 -12.69
CA LYS A 33 -13.71 11.54 -11.89
C LYS A 33 -14.39 12.90 -12.11
N TRP A 34 -14.66 13.26 -13.36
CA TRP A 34 -15.32 14.50 -13.75
C TRP A 34 -16.75 14.58 -13.22
N ARG A 35 -17.48 13.46 -13.22
CA ARG A 35 -18.83 13.40 -12.61
C ARG A 35 -18.75 13.58 -11.10
N ALA A 36 -17.85 12.85 -10.42
CA ALA A 36 -17.65 12.97 -8.99
C ALA A 36 -17.37 14.43 -8.57
N TRP A 37 -16.44 15.09 -9.26
CA TRP A 37 -16.11 16.49 -9.00
C TRP A 37 -17.31 17.43 -9.22
N ASN A 38 -18.02 17.31 -10.34
CA ASN A 38 -19.21 18.13 -10.61
C ASN A 38 -20.37 17.90 -9.63
N SER A 39 -20.43 16.72 -9.01
CA SER A 39 -21.40 16.40 -7.95
C SER A 39 -20.96 16.86 -6.56
N GLY A 40 -19.79 17.52 -6.44
CA GLY A 40 -19.29 18.07 -5.18
C GLY A 40 -18.55 17.07 -4.31
N VAL A 41 -18.12 15.92 -4.84
CA VAL A 41 -17.21 15.02 -4.14
C VAL A 41 -15.94 15.79 -3.79
N PRO A 42 -15.44 15.74 -2.53
CA PRO A 42 -14.20 16.40 -2.17
C PRO A 42 -13.02 15.74 -2.88
N MET A 43 -12.41 16.46 -3.82
CA MET A 43 -11.25 16.00 -4.58
C MET A 43 -10.59 17.19 -5.30
N PRO A 44 -9.31 17.08 -5.70
CA PRO A 44 -8.66 18.09 -6.53
C PRO A 44 -9.39 18.29 -7.86
N GLU A 45 -9.54 19.55 -8.30
CA GLU A 45 -10.19 19.86 -9.58
C GLU A 45 -9.42 19.19 -10.74
N PRO A 46 -10.08 18.32 -11.51
CA PRO A 46 -9.50 17.74 -12.71
C PRO A 46 -9.34 18.80 -13.80
N ILE A 47 -8.16 18.88 -14.41
CA ILE A 47 -7.92 19.81 -15.53
C ILE A 47 -8.07 19.06 -16.85
N ALA A 48 -8.93 19.57 -17.72
CA ALA A 48 -9.08 19.11 -19.10
C ALA A 48 -8.75 20.23 -20.08
N VAL A 49 -8.17 19.85 -21.21
CA VAL A 49 -7.90 20.74 -22.35
C VAL A 49 -8.60 20.14 -23.58
N ASP A 50 -9.40 20.94 -24.27
CA ASP A 50 -10.21 20.51 -25.43
C ASP A 50 -11.06 19.25 -25.17
N GLY A 51 -11.57 19.13 -23.93
CA GLY A 51 -12.42 18.02 -23.51
C GLY A 51 -11.68 16.70 -23.23
N ARG A 52 -10.34 16.71 -23.19
CA ARG A 52 -9.51 15.54 -22.86
C ARG A 52 -8.72 15.77 -21.58
N VAL A 53 -8.50 14.70 -20.81
CA VAL A 53 -7.61 14.77 -19.63
C VAL A 53 -6.16 14.51 -20.00
N LEU A 54 -5.93 13.66 -21.02
CA LEU A 54 -4.59 13.29 -21.43
C LEU A 54 -4.02 14.35 -22.34
N LEU A 55 -2.98 15.01 -21.84
CA LEU A 55 -2.14 15.93 -22.58
C LEU A 55 -0.97 15.15 -23.18
N ARG A 56 -0.63 15.45 -24.43
CA ARG A 56 0.52 14.88 -25.12
C ARG A 56 1.61 15.94 -25.22
N ASP A 57 2.81 15.59 -24.77
CA ASP A 57 4.00 16.41 -24.97
C ASP A 57 5.22 15.51 -25.20
N GLY A 58 5.99 15.75 -26.27
CA GLY A 58 7.19 14.98 -26.57
C GLY A 58 7.00 13.46 -26.77
N GLY A 59 5.77 12.98 -27.04
CA GLY A 59 5.44 11.55 -27.11
C GLY A 59 4.99 10.95 -25.77
N ASP A 60 5.15 11.68 -24.68
CA ASP A 60 4.66 11.32 -23.35
C ASP A 60 3.20 11.73 -23.14
N LEU A 61 2.57 11.05 -22.19
CA LEU A 61 1.21 11.32 -21.73
C LEU A 61 1.25 11.94 -20.34
N TYR A 62 0.46 12.98 -20.13
CA TYR A 62 0.34 13.70 -18.87
C TYR A 62 -1.12 13.92 -18.50
N ARG A 63 -1.38 14.04 -17.20
CA ARG A 63 -2.65 14.55 -16.66
C ARG A 63 -2.37 15.61 -15.60
N ALA A 64 -3.27 16.57 -15.47
CA ALA A 64 -3.14 17.65 -14.51
C ALA A 64 -4.36 17.76 -13.59
N ASN A 65 -4.12 18.18 -12.36
CA ASN A 65 -5.13 18.55 -11.39
C ASN A 65 -4.73 19.87 -10.73
N ARG A 66 -5.70 20.67 -10.30
CA ARG A 66 -5.42 21.78 -9.40
C ARG A 66 -4.77 21.23 -8.14
N TRP A 67 -3.68 21.87 -7.71
CA TRP A 67 -3.00 21.50 -6.47
C TRP A 67 -3.94 21.79 -5.29
N VAL A 68 -3.90 20.91 -4.30
CA VAL A 68 -4.59 21.08 -3.03
C VAL A 68 -3.61 20.77 -1.91
N ASP A 69 -3.64 21.57 -0.86
CA ASP A 69 -2.87 21.28 0.35
C ASP A 69 -3.67 20.33 1.25
N GLY A 70 -2.96 19.39 1.86
CA GLY A 70 -3.56 18.44 2.80
C GLY A 70 -2.53 17.49 3.39
N GLN A 71 -2.95 16.78 4.42
CA GLN A 71 -2.15 15.76 5.09
C GLN A 71 -2.57 14.37 4.59
N PRO A 72 -1.66 13.55 4.04
CA PRO A 72 -2.00 12.21 3.56
C PRO A 72 -2.33 11.26 4.72
N GLY A 73 -3.22 10.31 4.48
CA GLY A 73 -3.49 9.18 5.37
C GLY A 73 -4.20 9.47 6.70
N GLN A 74 -4.42 10.74 7.07
CA GLN A 74 -5.13 11.10 8.29
C GLN A 74 -6.66 11.03 8.10
N ALA A 75 -7.24 9.84 8.21
CA ALA A 75 -8.69 9.68 8.22
C ALA A 75 -9.17 8.53 9.08
N THR A 76 -10.38 8.69 9.61
CA THR A 76 -11.12 7.62 10.26
C THR A 76 -11.83 6.75 9.23
N VAL A 77 -12.10 5.50 9.58
CA VAL A 77 -12.89 4.57 8.76
C VAL A 77 -14.28 5.15 8.41
N ARG A 78 -14.88 5.95 9.30
CA ARG A 78 -16.18 6.60 9.05
C ARG A 78 -16.08 7.67 7.97
N GLN A 79 -15.04 8.49 7.98
CA GLN A 79 -14.82 9.51 6.94
C GLN A 79 -14.58 8.87 5.58
N ALA A 80 -13.82 7.76 5.53
CA ALA A 80 -13.63 7.01 4.30
C ALA A 80 -14.95 6.43 3.75
N ALA A 81 -15.77 5.84 4.63
CA ALA A 81 -17.08 5.31 4.25
C ALA A 81 -18.07 6.39 3.81
N GLU A 82 -18.06 7.56 4.44
CA GLU A 82 -18.86 8.73 4.05
C GLU A 82 -18.43 9.26 2.67
N LEU A 83 -17.12 9.41 2.44
CA LEU A 83 -16.57 9.80 1.15
C LEU A 83 -16.96 8.80 0.05
N LEU A 84 -16.83 7.50 0.31
CA LEU A 84 -17.24 6.46 -0.62
C LEU A 84 -18.73 6.55 -0.97
N ALA A 85 -19.60 6.76 0.02
CA ALA A 85 -21.03 6.93 -0.22
C ALA A 85 -21.32 8.15 -1.11
N GLY A 86 -20.60 9.26 -0.91
CA GLY A 86 -20.69 10.45 -1.77
C GLY A 86 -20.23 10.17 -3.21
N ILE A 87 -19.16 9.39 -3.38
CA ILE A 87 -18.66 8.95 -4.69
C ILE A 87 -19.72 8.08 -5.40
N HIS A 88 -20.31 7.11 -4.70
CA HIS A 88 -21.34 6.23 -5.27
C HIS A 88 -22.60 6.99 -5.65
N ALA A 89 -22.98 8.01 -4.87
CA ALA A 89 -24.12 8.88 -5.17
C ALA A 89 -23.90 9.73 -6.44
N ALA A 90 -22.65 10.12 -6.72
CA ALA A 90 -22.27 10.80 -7.96
C ALA A 90 -22.14 9.85 -9.17
N GLY A 91 -21.99 8.54 -8.90
CA GLY A 91 -21.88 7.51 -9.92
C GLY A 91 -23.18 7.23 -10.68
N ARG A 92 -23.10 6.41 -11.73
CA ARG A 92 -24.28 5.97 -12.50
C ARG A 92 -24.73 4.57 -12.06
N PRO A 93 -25.74 4.44 -11.18
CA PRO A 93 -26.22 3.15 -10.71
C PRO A 93 -26.87 2.36 -11.84
N ARG A 94 -26.57 1.06 -11.88
CA ARG A 94 -27.11 0.12 -12.88
C ARG A 94 -27.10 -1.29 -12.32
N LEU A 95 -28.16 -2.04 -12.57
CA LEU A 95 -28.20 -3.46 -12.24
C LEU A 95 -27.54 -4.27 -13.36
N GLN A 96 -26.44 -4.94 -13.07
CA GLN A 96 -25.71 -5.77 -14.03
C GLN A 96 -25.64 -7.22 -13.57
N GLY A 97 -25.47 -8.14 -14.53
CA GLY A 97 -25.19 -9.53 -14.21
C GLY A 97 -23.89 -9.63 -13.42
N THR A 98 -23.89 -10.42 -12.36
CA THR A 98 -22.69 -10.63 -11.56
C THR A 98 -21.77 -11.59 -12.30
N PRO A 99 -20.52 -11.20 -12.61
CA PRO A 99 -19.58 -12.11 -13.24
C PRO A 99 -19.37 -13.36 -12.37
N ASP A 100 -19.27 -14.53 -12.99
CA ASP A 100 -18.86 -15.76 -12.32
C ASP A 100 -17.35 -15.71 -12.04
N THR A 101 -16.94 -14.80 -11.16
CA THR A 101 -15.55 -14.66 -10.73
C THR A 101 -15.41 -15.26 -9.34
N CYS A 102 -14.73 -16.40 -9.24
CA CYS A 102 -14.33 -17.01 -7.99
C CYS A 102 -12.82 -17.21 -7.97
N TRP A 103 -12.24 -17.11 -6.78
CA TRP A 103 -10.83 -17.45 -6.55
C TRP A 103 -10.76 -18.85 -5.98
N ASN A 104 -9.77 -19.65 -6.40
CA ASN A 104 -9.54 -20.97 -5.82
C ASN A 104 -8.40 -20.91 -4.79
N GLY A 105 -8.76 -20.89 -3.51
CA GLY A 105 -7.81 -20.85 -2.41
C GLY A 105 -7.18 -22.20 -2.03
N ASP A 106 -7.54 -23.32 -2.67
CA ASP A 106 -7.09 -24.66 -2.25
C ASP A 106 -5.56 -24.80 -2.29
N ARG A 107 -4.89 -24.12 -3.23
CA ARG A 107 -3.41 -24.12 -3.33
C ARG A 107 -2.73 -23.51 -2.10
N TRP A 108 -3.46 -22.73 -1.31
CA TRP A 108 -2.95 -22.04 -0.12
C TRP A 108 -3.35 -22.71 1.20
N GLY A 109 -4.05 -23.84 1.12
CA GLY A 109 -4.45 -24.67 2.25
C GLY A 109 -5.95 -24.66 2.52
N ASP A 110 -6.38 -25.61 3.35
CA ASP A 110 -7.81 -25.90 3.55
C ASP A 110 -8.61 -24.72 4.08
N ALA A 111 -8.00 -23.86 4.91
CA ALA A 111 -8.67 -22.69 5.47
C ALA A 111 -9.10 -21.70 4.37
N LEU A 112 -8.18 -21.37 3.46
CA LEU A 112 -8.44 -20.44 2.37
C LEU A 112 -9.31 -21.06 1.27
N GLY A 113 -9.16 -22.36 1.01
CA GLY A 113 -10.09 -23.10 0.17
C GLY A 113 -11.54 -23.08 0.69
N ARG A 114 -11.73 -23.25 2.01
CA ARG A 114 -13.05 -23.12 2.66
C ARG A 114 -13.59 -21.69 2.60
N LEU A 115 -12.76 -20.69 2.88
CA LEU A 115 -13.15 -19.28 2.78
C LEU A 115 -13.64 -18.97 1.35
N ALA A 116 -12.85 -19.32 0.34
CA ALA A 116 -13.17 -19.11 -1.06
C ALA A 116 -14.53 -19.71 -1.44
N ARG A 117 -14.77 -20.99 -1.12
CA ARG A 117 -16.07 -21.65 -1.36
C ARG A 117 -17.23 -20.97 -0.63
N ARG A 118 -16.98 -20.50 0.60
CA ARG A 118 -18.01 -19.88 1.44
C ARG A 118 -18.47 -18.54 0.90
N VAL A 119 -17.58 -17.77 0.28
CA VAL A 119 -17.89 -16.44 -0.29
C VAL A 119 -18.23 -16.47 -1.79
N ALA A 120 -18.14 -17.63 -2.45
CA ALA A 120 -18.31 -17.76 -3.90
C ALA A 120 -19.75 -17.61 -4.39
N GLY A 121 -20.76 -17.87 -3.54
CA GLY A 121 -22.15 -17.61 -3.92
C GLY A 121 -22.34 -16.12 -4.21
N HIS A 122 -23.29 -15.73 -5.06
CA HIS A 122 -23.67 -14.33 -5.27
C HIS A 122 -25.07 -14.25 -5.89
N PRO A 123 -25.78 -13.11 -5.77
CA PRO A 123 -26.99 -12.88 -6.54
C PRO A 123 -26.68 -12.89 -8.06
N SER A 124 -27.69 -13.17 -8.88
CA SER A 124 -27.53 -13.14 -10.35
C SER A 124 -27.26 -11.74 -10.89
N ARG A 125 -27.67 -10.70 -10.13
CA ARG A 125 -27.43 -9.30 -10.46
C ARG A 125 -27.03 -8.52 -9.22
N THR A 126 -26.09 -7.60 -9.37
CA THR A 126 -25.69 -6.65 -8.34
C THR A 126 -25.89 -5.21 -8.80
N LEU A 127 -26.02 -4.31 -7.84
CA LEU A 127 -25.97 -2.87 -8.10
C LEU A 127 -24.52 -2.48 -8.39
N VAL A 128 -24.26 -2.11 -9.64
CA VAL A 128 -23.00 -1.55 -10.08
C VAL A 128 -23.09 -0.03 -10.09
N VAL A 129 -22.05 0.63 -9.60
CA VAL A 129 -21.88 2.09 -9.61
C VAL A 129 -20.54 2.43 -10.25
N ASP A 130 -20.37 3.70 -10.65
CA ASP A 130 -19.04 4.21 -10.95
C ASP A 130 -18.40 4.65 -9.63
N SER A 131 -17.14 4.27 -9.41
CA SER A 131 -16.46 4.58 -8.16
C SER A 131 -14.95 4.69 -8.31
N HIS A 132 -14.27 4.93 -7.19
CA HIS A 132 -12.82 5.14 -7.10
C HIS A 132 -12.01 3.87 -7.31
N ARG A 133 -12.48 2.74 -6.76
CA ARG A 133 -11.86 1.40 -6.84
C ARG A 133 -10.48 1.21 -6.19
N ASP A 134 -9.87 2.28 -5.69
CA ASP A 134 -8.59 2.25 -4.96
C ASP A 134 -8.55 3.26 -3.81
N LEU A 135 -9.66 3.39 -3.06
CA LEU A 135 -9.83 4.44 -2.04
C LEU A 135 -9.17 4.03 -0.72
N ASP A 136 -7.85 3.88 -0.76
CA ASP A 136 -7.01 3.58 0.39
C ASP A 136 -6.48 4.86 1.08
N ARG A 137 -5.72 4.69 2.17
CA ARG A 137 -5.17 5.81 2.95
C ARG A 137 -4.18 6.67 2.15
N LYS A 138 -3.34 6.07 1.28
CA LYS A 138 -2.35 6.80 0.47
C LYS A 138 -3.03 7.63 -0.63
N ASN A 139 -4.22 7.20 -1.07
CA ASN A 139 -5.05 7.86 -2.06
C ASN A 139 -6.08 8.81 -1.43
N THR A 140 -5.83 9.25 -0.19
CA THR A 140 -6.66 10.26 0.48
C THR A 140 -5.82 11.39 1.08
N LEU A 141 -6.38 12.61 1.04
CA LEU A 141 -5.81 13.79 1.68
C LEU A 141 -6.83 14.40 2.63
N ARG A 142 -6.40 14.73 3.84
CA ARG A 142 -7.19 15.56 4.75
C ARG A 142 -6.86 17.03 4.53
N SER A 143 -7.85 17.80 4.10
CA SER A 143 -7.73 19.26 3.99
C SER A 143 -7.68 19.92 5.36
N TRP A 144 -7.24 21.17 5.42
CA TRP A 144 -7.12 21.95 6.65
C TRP A 144 -8.48 22.21 7.35
N ASP A 145 -9.58 22.25 6.60
CA ASP A 145 -10.95 22.32 7.14
C ASP A 145 -11.46 20.96 7.66
N GLY A 146 -10.63 19.92 7.59
CA GLY A 146 -10.88 18.59 8.13
C GLY A 146 -11.64 17.64 7.21
N ARG A 147 -11.96 18.05 5.97
CA ARG A 147 -12.61 17.19 4.98
C ARG A 147 -11.63 16.15 4.42
N LEU A 148 -12.14 14.96 4.14
CA LEU A 148 -11.37 13.92 3.47
C LEU A 148 -11.60 14.03 1.96
N MET A 149 -10.51 14.07 1.19
CA MET A 149 -10.51 14.18 -0.26
C MET A 149 -9.95 12.93 -0.92
N ALA A 150 -10.55 12.49 -2.02
CA ALA A 150 -10.03 11.39 -2.84
C ALA A 150 -9.03 11.91 -3.88
N VAL A 151 -7.88 11.24 -3.97
CA VAL A 151 -6.86 11.49 -5.01
C VAL A 151 -6.53 10.20 -5.75
N ASP A 152 -5.82 10.30 -6.85
CA ASP A 152 -5.43 9.17 -7.70
C ASP A 152 -6.56 8.28 -8.23
N TRP A 153 -7.43 8.88 -9.05
CA TRP A 153 -8.57 8.23 -9.69
C TRP A 153 -8.21 7.32 -10.88
N ASP A 154 -6.96 6.85 -11.01
CA ASP A 154 -6.54 6.03 -12.17
C ASP A 154 -7.28 4.68 -12.24
N ALA A 155 -7.68 4.13 -11.10
CA ALA A 155 -8.44 2.88 -11.03
C ALA A 155 -9.96 3.06 -11.24
N ALA A 156 -10.44 4.30 -11.36
CA ALA A 156 -11.86 4.61 -11.30
C ALA A 156 -12.68 3.92 -12.40
N GLY A 157 -13.87 3.44 -12.05
CA GLY A 157 -14.67 2.66 -12.99
C GLY A 157 -15.87 1.95 -12.39
N PRO A 158 -16.56 1.10 -13.18
CA PRO A 158 -17.67 0.26 -12.72
C PRO A 158 -17.23 -0.74 -11.64
N ILE A 159 -17.99 -0.83 -10.55
CA ILE A 159 -17.83 -1.87 -9.53
C ILE A 159 -19.13 -2.13 -8.76
N SER A 160 -19.27 -3.32 -8.18
CA SER A 160 -20.37 -3.66 -7.26
C SER A 160 -20.30 -2.75 -6.03
N ALA A 161 -21.38 -1.99 -5.78
CA ALA A 161 -21.44 -1.04 -4.68
C ALA A 161 -21.23 -1.72 -3.31
N ILE A 162 -21.75 -2.95 -3.17
CA ILE A 162 -21.63 -3.75 -1.94
C ILE A 162 -20.20 -4.27 -1.77
N HIS A 163 -19.60 -4.80 -2.83
CA HIS A 163 -18.24 -5.34 -2.76
C HIS A 163 -17.21 -4.24 -2.46
N GLU A 164 -17.38 -3.06 -3.05
CA GLU A 164 -16.48 -1.95 -2.77
C GLU A 164 -16.64 -1.40 -1.34
N ALA A 165 -17.88 -1.25 -0.86
CA ALA A 165 -18.12 -0.82 0.51
C ALA A 165 -17.54 -1.80 1.54
N VAL A 166 -17.68 -3.11 1.30
CA VAL A 166 -17.09 -4.14 2.17
C VAL A 166 -15.57 -4.19 2.06
N GLY A 167 -15.01 -4.08 0.86
CA GLY A 167 -13.57 -4.02 0.65
C GLY A 167 -12.95 -2.83 1.39
N LEU A 168 -13.50 -1.63 1.20
CA LEU A 168 -13.07 -0.43 1.92
C LEU A 168 -13.19 -0.62 3.44
N ALA A 169 -14.30 -1.19 3.92
CA ALA A 169 -14.48 -1.44 5.34
C ALA A 169 -13.41 -2.39 5.91
N LEU A 170 -13.02 -3.44 5.17
CA LEU A 170 -11.94 -4.35 5.58
C LEU A 170 -10.58 -3.65 5.61
N ASP A 171 -10.26 -2.90 4.55
CA ASP A 171 -8.95 -2.27 4.39
C ASP A 171 -8.71 -1.13 5.40
N TRP A 172 -9.78 -0.43 5.80
CA TRP A 172 -9.70 0.70 6.76
C TRP A 172 -9.97 0.32 8.21
N ALA A 173 -10.49 -0.88 8.48
CA ALA A 173 -10.79 -1.32 9.83
C ALA A 173 -9.55 -1.71 10.63
N ASP A 174 -8.39 -1.85 10.00
CA ASP A 174 -7.14 -2.29 10.67
C ASP A 174 -7.35 -3.56 11.52
N ARG A 175 -8.17 -4.49 10.99
CA ARG A 175 -8.60 -5.76 11.62
C ARG A 175 -9.52 -5.62 12.85
N ASP A 176 -10.04 -4.44 13.15
CA ASP A 176 -11.04 -4.23 14.20
C ASP A 176 -12.47 -4.50 13.69
N PRO A 177 -13.17 -5.54 14.19
CA PRO A 177 -14.55 -5.84 13.79
C PRO A 177 -15.56 -4.72 14.09
N ASP A 178 -15.33 -3.90 15.12
CA ASP A 178 -16.19 -2.77 15.46
C ASP A 178 -15.95 -1.57 14.53
N ALA A 179 -14.70 -1.34 14.12
CA ALA A 179 -14.38 -0.39 13.06
C ALA A 179 -15.00 -0.80 11.71
N PHE A 180 -14.93 -2.09 11.34
CA PHE A 180 -15.60 -2.62 10.15
C PHE A 180 -17.11 -2.36 10.19
N ARG A 181 -17.77 -2.71 11.32
CA ARG A 181 -19.21 -2.44 11.50
C ARG A 181 -19.52 -0.95 11.42
N ALA A 182 -18.69 -0.10 12.03
CA ALA A 182 -18.84 1.34 11.98
C ALA A 182 -18.77 1.89 10.55
N ALA A 183 -17.85 1.37 9.72
CA ALA A 183 -17.74 1.70 8.30
C ALA A 183 -19.05 1.40 7.56
N ILE A 184 -19.55 0.17 7.70
CA ILE A 184 -20.76 -0.28 6.99
C ILE A 184 -21.99 0.51 7.42
N VAL A 185 -22.18 0.75 8.73
CA VAL A 185 -23.29 1.57 9.23
C VAL A 185 -23.22 3.00 8.69
N THR A 186 -22.02 3.60 8.68
CA THR A 186 -21.82 4.95 8.12
C THR A 186 -22.10 4.96 6.61
N TYR A 187 -21.65 3.95 5.87
CA TYR A 187 -21.93 3.83 4.45
C TYR A 187 -23.42 3.67 4.16
N GLU A 188 -24.14 2.78 4.83
CA GLU A 188 -25.58 2.56 4.66
C GLU A 188 -26.39 3.84 4.96
N LEU A 189 -25.98 4.61 5.98
CA LEU A 189 -26.60 5.88 6.34
C LEU A 189 -26.57 6.88 5.18
N HIS A 190 -25.39 7.07 4.57
CA HIS A 190 -25.15 8.10 3.55
C HIS A 190 -25.54 7.65 2.12
N SER A 191 -25.27 6.39 1.77
CA SER A 191 -25.56 5.85 0.42
C SER A 191 -27.03 5.49 0.23
N ARG A 192 -27.73 5.28 1.36
CA ARG A 192 -29.07 4.69 1.41
C ARG A 192 -29.21 3.26 0.92
N LEU A 193 -28.10 2.57 0.71
CA LEU A 193 -28.08 1.15 0.41
C LEU A 193 -28.09 0.33 1.70
N THR A 194 -28.43 -0.96 1.57
CA THR A 194 -28.33 -1.95 2.65
C THR A 194 -27.32 -3.01 2.23
N VAL A 195 -26.34 -3.27 3.09
CA VAL A 195 -25.32 -4.30 2.92
C VAL A 195 -25.81 -5.60 3.56
N PRO A 196 -26.20 -6.64 2.79
CA PRO A 196 -26.75 -7.85 3.38
C PRO A 196 -25.73 -8.54 4.29
N ALA A 197 -26.19 -9.20 5.36
CA ALA A 197 -25.32 -9.98 6.25
C ALA A 197 -25.14 -11.40 5.67
N GLU A 198 -24.57 -11.50 4.48
CA GLU A 198 -24.40 -12.75 3.74
C GLU A 198 -22.93 -12.94 3.32
N PRO A 199 -22.38 -14.16 3.29
CA PRO A 199 -20.96 -14.40 2.99
C PRO A 199 -20.48 -13.82 1.66
N TRP A 200 -21.34 -13.75 0.65
CA TRP A 200 -20.96 -13.31 -0.70
C TRP A 200 -20.47 -11.87 -0.79
N ILE A 201 -20.83 -11.03 0.18
CA ILE A 201 -20.42 -9.62 0.20
C ILE A 201 -18.90 -9.48 0.36
N PHE A 202 -18.23 -10.52 0.87
CA PHE A 202 -16.79 -10.58 1.02
C PHE A 202 -16.08 -11.11 -0.23
N GLY A 203 -16.82 -11.71 -1.17
CA GLY A 203 -16.28 -12.39 -2.35
C GLY A 203 -15.44 -11.48 -3.24
N GLY A 204 -15.85 -10.23 -3.45
CA GLY A 204 -15.08 -9.26 -4.24
C GLY A 204 -13.69 -8.99 -3.66
N TRP A 205 -13.59 -8.83 -2.34
CA TRP A 205 -12.32 -8.61 -1.66
C TRP A 205 -11.46 -9.88 -1.65
N VAL A 206 -12.06 -11.05 -1.39
CA VAL A 206 -11.34 -12.34 -1.43
C VAL A 206 -10.78 -12.63 -2.82
N VAL A 207 -11.53 -12.36 -3.88
CA VAL A 207 -11.04 -12.52 -5.26
C VAL A 207 -9.89 -11.57 -5.55
N ALA A 208 -9.98 -10.31 -5.13
CA ALA A 208 -8.92 -9.33 -5.34
C ALA A 208 -7.63 -9.71 -4.60
N GLN A 209 -7.71 -10.00 -3.30
CA GLN A 209 -6.56 -10.39 -2.49
C GLN A 209 -5.99 -11.74 -2.94
N GLY A 210 -6.85 -12.71 -3.26
CA GLY A 210 -6.44 -14.02 -3.74
C GLY A 210 -5.74 -13.96 -5.09
N GLY A 211 -6.24 -13.17 -6.04
CA GLY A 211 -5.57 -12.94 -7.32
C GLY A 211 -4.22 -12.25 -7.16
N TRP A 212 -4.11 -11.30 -6.23
CA TRP A 212 -2.84 -10.62 -5.94
C TRP A 212 -1.83 -11.54 -5.26
N LEU A 213 -2.30 -12.37 -4.33
CA LEU A 213 -1.53 -13.44 -3.71
C LEU A 213 -1.01 -14.43 -4.76
N ASP A 214 -1.86 -14.78 -5.73
CA ASP A 214 -1.47 -15.69 -6.79
C ASP A 214 -0.41 -15.09 -7.71
N TYR A 215 -0.64 -13.85 -8.14
CA TYR A 215 0.26 -13.09 -8.99
C TYR A 215 1.65 -12.95 -8.38
N ASN A 216 1.76 -12.47 -7.14
CA ASN A 216 3.05 -12.24 -6.50
C ASN A 216 3.80 -13.55 -6.28
N ALA A 217 3.11 -14.62 -5.90
CA ALA A 217 3.76 -15.91 -5.67
C ALA A 217 4.30 -16.54 -6.96
N ASP A 218 3.61 -16.31 -8.08
CA ASP A 218 4.04 -16.80 -9.38
C ASP A 218 5.15 -15.91 -9.98
N ASP A 219 5.15 -14.61 -9.67
CA ASP A 219 6.21 -13.67 -10.05
C ASP A 219 7.50 -13.90 -9.23
N SER A 220 7.41 -14.14 -7.91
CA SER A 220 8.55 -14.57 -7.06
C SER A 220 9.25 -15.80 -7.64
N ARG A 221 8.47 -16.76 -8.14
CA ARG A 221 9.03 -17.97 -8.78
C ARG A 221 9.72 -17.66 -10.08
N ALA A 222 9.16 -16.76 -10.89
CA ALA A 222 9.76 -16.34 -12.15
C ALA A 222 11.08 -15.61 -11.90
N ASP A 223 11.15 -14.71 -10.92
CA ASP A 223 12.37 -13.97 -10.59
C ASP A 223 13.45 -14.87 -9.96
N ASN A 224 13.07 -15.78 -9.06
CA ASN A 224 14.02 -16.79 -8.55
C ASN A 224 14.57 -17.67 -9.67
N SER A 225 13.74 -18.06 -10.66
CA SER A 225 14.23 -18.83 -11.81
C SER A 225 15.16 -18.02 -12.74
N ARG A 226 14.96 -16.70 -12.86
CA ARG A 226 15.84 -15.80 -13.61
C ARG A 226 17.16 -15.57 -12.87
N ALA A 227 17.11 -15.44 -11.55
CA ALA A 227 18.29 -15.30 -10.69
C ALA A 227 19.12 -16.60 -10.64
N ASP A 228 18.48 -17.76 -10.62
CA ASP A 228 19.18 -19.05 -10.69
C ASP A 228 19.80 -19.28 -12.07
N ASN A 229 19.13 -18.87 -13.14
CA ASN A 229 19.71 -18.90 -14.48
C ASN A 229 20.88 -17.92 -14.63
N SER A 230 20.83 -16.74 -14.02
CA SER A 230 21.95 -15.78 -14.04
C SER A 230 23.12 -16.22 -13.16
N ARG A 231 22.87 -16.88 -12.02
CA ARG A 231 23.91 -17.56 -11.22
C ARG A 231 24.52 -18.76 -11.96
N ALA A 232 23.72 -19.51 -12.71
CA ALA A 232 24.21 -20.62 -13.55
C ALA A 232 25.07 -20.12 -14.73
N ASP A 233 24.76 -18.95 -15.30
CA ASP A 233 25.60 -18.32 -16.32
C ASP A 233 26.84 -17.63 -15.74
N ASN A 234 26.75 -17.03 -14.55
CA ASN A 234 27.93 -16.49 -13.85
C ASN A 234 28.90 -17.57 -13.37
N SER A 235 28.40 -18.73 -12.91
CA SER A 235 29.27 -19.88 -12.57
C SER A 235 29.94 -20.55 -13.77
N ARG A 236 29.48 -20.29 -15.00
CA ARG A 236 30.22 -20.61 -16.23
C ARG A 236 31.29 -19.58 -16.57
N ALA A 237 31.14 -18.33 -16.12
CA ALA A 237 32.11 -17.25 -16.33
C ALA A 237 33.22 -17.20 -15.25
N ASP A 238 32.97 -17.79 -14.06
CA ASP A 238 33.87 -17.67 -12.89
C ASP A 238 35.00 -18.72 -12.81
N ASN A 239 35.13 -19.61 -13.81
CA ASN A 239 36.30 -20.49 -13.95
C ASN A 239 37.55 -19.78 -14.51
N SER A 240 37.60 -18.44 -14.41
CA SER A 240 38.78 -17.65 -14.77
C SER A 240 38.80 -16.34 -14.00
N ARG A 241 39.20 -16.38 -12.72
CA ARG A 241 40.05 -15.35 -12.07
C ARG A 241 40.39 -15.70 -10.64
N ASP A 242 41.65 -15.47 -10.31
CA ASP A 242 42.34 -15.91 -9.11
C ASP A 242 41.99 -15.11 -7.86
N ASP A 243 41.81 -15.85 -6.76
CA ASP A 243 42.27 -15.65 -5.37
C ASP A 243 42.77 -14.25 -4.96
N PHE A 244 42.06 -13.58 -4.05
CA PHE A 244 42.65 -12.71 -3.01
C PHE A 244 41.65 -12.46 -1.86
N SER A 245 41.82 -13.19 -0.75
CA SER A 245 41.22 -12.91 0.55
C SER A 245 41.99 -11.79 1.26
N ALA A 246 41.29 -10.76 1.76
CA ALA A 246 41.87 -9.78 2.67
C ALA A 246 40.96 -9.57 3.88
N GLU A 247 41.21 -10.35 4.94
CA GLU A 247 40.81 -9.98 6.31
C GLU A 247 41.72 -8.83 6.78
N ALA A 248 41.15 -7.69 7.17
CA ALA A 248 41.87 -6.63 7.85
C ALA A 248 41.45 -6.60 9.32
N ASN A 249 42.36 -7.06 10.17
CA ASN A 249 42.27 -7.06 11.62
C ASN A 249 43.25 -6.00 12.14
N CYS A 250 42.77 -4.99 12.89
CA CYS A 250 43.63 -3.99 13.54
C CYS A 250 43.11 -3.70 14.95
N GLY A 251 43.84 -4.14 15.97
CA GLY A 251 43.73 -3.65 17.34
C GLY A 251 44.86 -2.67 17.67
N GLY A 252 44.63 -1.82 18.69
CA GLY A 252 45.68 -1.15 19.45
C GLY A 252 45.61 0.39 19.52
N ASP A 253 45.35 0.87 20.74
CA ASP A 253 46.04 1.95 21.45
C ASP A 253 45.25 3.22 21.82
N GLU A 254 45.18 3.42 23.14
CA GLU A 254 44.71 4.59 23.86
C GLU A 254 45.49 5.85 23.46
N TYR A 255 44.81 6.87 22.93
CA TYR A 255 45.04 8.26 23.32
C TYR A 255 43.76 9.08 23.16
N ASN A 256 43.47 9.83 24.22
CA ASN A 256 42.35 10.72 24.44
C ASN A 256 42.46 11.98 23.56
N THR A 257 41.63 12.06 22.51
CA THR A 257 41.17 13.32 21.90
C THR A 257 39.81 13.08 21.22
N GLY A 258 38.76 13.75 21.70
CA GLY A 258 37.41 13.64 21.17
C GLY A 258 37.30 14.09 19.72
N HIS A 259 37.04 13.15 18.81
CA HIS A 259 36.72 13.39 17.41
C HIS A 259 35.61 12.41 16.98
N SER A 260 34.50 12.95 16.46
CA SER A 260 33.50 12.17 15.72
C SER A 260 34.17 11.38 14.59
N ARG A 261 33.92 10.08 14.52
CA ARG A 261 34.34 9.24 13.40
C ARG A 261 33.12 8.93 12.53
N ASP A 262 33.17 9.37 11.28
CA ASP A 262 32.22 8.97 10.23
C ASP A 262 32.84 7.83 9.42
N HIS A 263 32.26 6.63 9.48
CA HIS A 263 32.61 5.51 8.60
C HIS A 263 31.54 5.33 7.50
N ARG A 264 31.98 5.03 6.27
CA ARG A 264 31.11 4.73 5.12
C ARG A 264 31.77 3.67 4.25
N ASN A 265 31.16 2.51 4.11
CA ASN A 265 31.51 1.53 3.08
C ASN A 265 30.31 1.19 2.19
N GLY A 266 30.60 0.81 0.93
CA GLY A 266 29.60 0.42 -0.06
C GLY A 266 29.48 -1.09 -0.21
N VAL A 267 28.23 -1.54 -0.29
CA VAL A 267 27.68 -2.84 -0.74
C VAL A 267 28.44 -4.10 -0.26
N ASN A 268 27.84 -4.74 0.77
CA ASN A 268 28.22 -5.99 1.44
C ASN A 268 29.45 -5.92 2.37
N ALA A 269 29.30 -5.23 3.51
CA ALA A 269 30.26 -5.30 4.62
C ALA A 269 29.56 -5.18 5.98
N ASN A 270 29.95 -6.01 6.95
CA ASN A 270 29.53 -5.87 8.36
C ASN A 270 30.39 -4.79 9.04
N GLU A 271 29.75 -3.75 9.59
CA GLU A 271 30.46 -2.70 10.34
C GLU A 271 30.36 -2.94 11.86
N HIS A 272 31.51 -2.91 12.53
CA HIS A 272 31.63 -3.06 13.98
C HIS A 272 32.38 -1.86 14.56
N CYS A 273 31.66 -0.96 15.23
CA CYS A 273 32.22 0.23 15.88
C CYS A 273 32.21 0.10 17.42
N ARG A 274 33.20 0.71 18.09
CA ARG A 274 33.34 0.74 19.56
C ARG A 274 33.90 2.09 20.01
N ALA A 275 33.11 2.83 20.80
CA ALA A 275 33.55 4.04 21.49
C ALA A 275 33.84 3.84 22.97
N GLY A 276 34.69 4.72 23.52
CA GLY A 276 34.91 4.91 24.95
C GLY A 276 34.02 6.03 25.52
N ARG A 277 34.15 6.30 26.84
CA ARG A 277 33.29 7.24 27.59
C ARG A 277 33.30 8.66 26.98
N ASP A 278 32.12 9.27 26.91
CA ASP A 278 31.81 10.63 26.42
C ASP A 278 32.11 10.86 24.91
N ALA A 279 31.50 10.07 24.02
CA ALA A 279 31.62 10.24 22.56
C ALA A 279 30.34 9.90 21.79
N ASP A 280 30.03 10.70 20.75
CA ASP A 280 28.92 10.45 19.81
C ASP A 280 29.40 9.61 18.62
N GLU A 281 28.74 8.48 18.33
CA GLU A 281 29.01 7.66 17.13
C GLU A 281 27.85 7.69 16.13
N HIS A 282 28.19 7.82 14.84
CA HIS A 282 27.25 7.79 13.71
C HIS A 282 27.67 6.71 12.70
N CYS A 283 26.93 5.61 12.62
CA CYS A 283 27.13 4.57 11.61
C CYS A 283 26.07 4.64 10.51
N ARG A 284 26.46 4.33 9.26
CA ARG A 284 25.56 4.28 8.08
C ARG A 284 26.03 3.22 7.09
N ALA A 285 25.30 2.11 7.01
CA ALA A 285 25.42 1.12 5.94
C ALA A 285 24.27 1.23 4.92
N GLY A 286 24.49 0.69 3.72
CA GLY A 286 23.45 0.53 2.71
C GLY A 286 23.55 -0.83 2.02
N GLY A 287 22.41 -1.52 1.90
CA GLY A 287 22.29 -2.89 1.39
C GLY A 287 21.97 -3.92 2.50
N ASP A 288 22.03 -5.22 2.16
CA ASP A 288 21.83 -6.34 3.10
C ASP A 288 23.06 -6.47 4.03
N ALA A 289 23.16 -5.65 5.08
CA ALA A 289 24.29 -5.64 6.01
C ALA A 289 23.84 -5.46 7.47
N ASP A 290 24.43 -6.22 8.40
CA ASP A 290 24.13 -6.14 9.84
C ASP A 290 24.98 -5.04 10.52
N GLU A 291 24.35 -4.18 11.32
CA GLU A 291 25.02 -3.15 12.12
C GLU A 291 25.05 -3.51 13.62
N HIS A 292 26.24 -3.43 14.22
CA HIS A 292 26.47 -3.73 15.64
C HIS A 292 27.27 -2.63 16.34
N CYS A 293 26.57 -1.80 17.13
CA CYS A 293 27.16 -0.71 17.92
C CYS A 293 27.18 -1.05 19.42
N ARG A 294 28.26 -0.64 20.11
CA ARG A 294 28.41 -0.75 21.57
C ARG A 294 29.16 0.46 22.12
N ALA A 295 28.47 1.30 22.90
CA ALA A 295 29.07 2.32 23.75
C ALA A 295 28.97 1.96 25.24
N GLY A 296 29.81 2.60 26.06
CA GLY A 296 29.75 2.48 27.52
C GLY A 296 29.96 3.84 28.19
N GLY A 297 29.07 4.18 29.14
CA GLY A 297 29.00 5.49 29.81
C GLY A 297 27.79 6.32 29.37
N ASP A 298 27.82 7.62 29.68
CA ASP A 298 26.82 8.60 29.24
C ASP A 298 27.15 9.02 27.79
N ALA A 299 26.65 8.27 26.80
CA ALA A 299 26.94 8.49 25.38
C ALA A 299 25.69 8.26 24.51
N ASP A 300 25.52 9.05 23.46
CA ASP A 300 24.38 8.96 22.52
C ASP A 300 24.73 8.10 21.29
N GLU A 301 23.89 7.11 20.99
CA GLU A 301 24.06 6.21 19.83
C GLU A 301 23.04 6.51 18.71
N HIS A 302 23.54 6.66 17.48
CA HIS A 302 22.72 6.93 16.29
C HIS A 302 23.06 5.98 15.13
N CYS A 303 22.24 4.96 14.92
CA CYS A 303 22.37 4.01 13.80
C CYS A 303 21.34 4.29 12.69
N ARG A 304 21.73 4.05 11.43
CA ARG A 304 20.85 4.12 10.26
C ARG A 304 21.27 3.09 9.21
N ALA A 305 20.56 1.97 9.16
CA ALA A 305 20.64 1.04 8.05
C ALA A 305 19.57 1.35 6.97
N GLY A 306 19.82 0.87 5.74
CA GLY A 306 18.84 0.85 4.65
C GLY A 306 18.88 -0.48 3.90
N GLY A 307 17.74 -1.17 3.80
CA GLY A 307 17.61 -2.51 3.21
C GLY A 307 17.02 -3.53 4.21
N ASP A 308 17.12 -4.83 3.89
CA ASP A 308 16.75 -5.96 4.77
C ASP A 308 17.84 -6.21 5.83
N ALA A 309 18.14 -5.21 6.66
CA ALA A 309 19.22 -5.23 7.64
C ALA A 309 18.70 -5.33 9.10
N ASP A 310 19.33 -6.16 9.93
CA ASP A 310 19.06 -6.25 11.37
C ASP A 310 19.96 -5.27 12.17
N GLU A 311 19.36 -4.41 13.01
CA GLU A 311 20.08 -3.49 13.90
C GLU A 311 20.12 -4.03 15.34
N HIS A 312 21.31 -4.09 15.94
CA HIS A 312 21.49 -4.52 17.33
C HIS A 312 22.36 -3.54 18.13
N CYS A 313 21.71 -2.61 18.83
CA CYS A 313 22.36 -1.66 19.76
C CYS A 313 22.37 -2.20 21.20
N ARG A 314 23.44 -1.90 21.95
CA ARG A 314 23.51 -2.16 23.39
C ARG A 314 24.26 -1.03 24.09
N ALA A 315 23.53 -0.12 24.73
CA ALA A 315 24.12 0.86 25.63
C ALA A 315 24.29 0.31 27.06
N GLY A 316 25.30 0.80 27.79
CA GLY A 316 25.48 0.57 29.22
C GLY A 316 25.69 1.90 29.96
N GLY A 317 24.67 2.37 30.67
CA GLY A 317 24.66 3.66 31.38
C GLY A 317 23.33 4.41 31.23
N ASP A 318 23.29 5.69 31.64
CA ASP A 318 22.17 6.62 31.41
C ASP A 318 22.25 7.22 29.99
N ALA A 319 22.06 6.38 28.96
CA ALA A 319 22.21 6.73 27.55
C ALA A 319 20.87 6.70 26.78
N ASP A 320 20.69 7.63 25.82
CA ASP A 320 19.53 7.71 24.92
C ASP A 320 19.81 6.99 23.58
N GLU A 321 19.03 5.96 23.25
CA GLU A 321 19.15 5.21 21.99
C GLU A 321 18.19 5.75 20.90
N HIS A 322 18.71 6.08 19.71
CA HIS A 322 17.91 6.53 18.57
C HIS A 322 18.21 5.73 17.30
N CYS A 323 17.47 4.62 17.12
CA CYS A 323 17.49 3.82 15.90
C CYS A 323 16.47 4.36 14.88
N ARG A 324 16.88 4.53 13.62
CA ARG A 324 15.97 4.84 12.51
C ARG A 324 16.24 3.89 11.35
N ALA A 325 15.41 2.85 11.25
CA ALA A 325 15.17 2.20 9.97
C ALA A 325 14.52 3.21 9.03
N GLY A 326 15.17 3.50 7.90
CA GLY A 326 14.56 4.31 6.86
C GLY A 326 13.45 3.51 6.18
N ASP A 327 12.20 3.90 6.39
CA ASP A 327 11.07 3.46 5.56
C ASP A 327 11.30 3.92 4.11
N THR A 328 12.06 3.12 3.35
CA THR A 328 12.08 3.24 1.90
C THR A 328 10.82 2.60 1.38
N ALA A 329 9.95 3.44 0.82
CA ALA A 329 8.68 3.05 0.22
C ALA A 329 8.86 2.37 -1.15
N ASP A 330 9.92 1.59 -1.32
CA ASP A 330 10.15 0.73 -2.47
C ASP A 330 10.26 -0.73 -1.96
N GLU A 331 9.25 -1.52 -2.29
CA GLU A 331 9.37 -2.97 -2.46
C GLU A 331 9.75 -3.78 -1.20
N ASN A 332 8.78 -3.99 -0.28
CA ASN A 332 8.73 -5.30 0.39
C ASN A 332 8.79 -6.35 -0.72
N GLY A 333 9.84 -7.18 -0.76
CA GLY A 333 10.01 -8.22 -1.76
C GLY A 333 8.74 -9.03 -1.95
N SER A 334 8.57 -9.64 -3.13
CA SER A 334 7.37 -10.39 -3.49
C SER A 334 6.98 -11.45 -2.43
N GLU A 335 7.94 -12.00 -1.69
CA GLU A 335 7.71 -12.89 -0.54
C GLU A 335 7.04 -12.20 0.65
N GLY A 336 7.48 -10.99 1.03
CA GLY A 336 6.85 -10.20 2.10
C GLY A 336 5.43 -9.79 1.74
N GLN A 337 5.18 -9.49 0.46
CA GLN A 337 3.83 -9.20 -0.07
C GLN A 337 2.92 -10.44 -0.02
N VAL A 338 3.43 -11.61 -0.39
CA VAL A 338 2.71 -12.89 -0.29
C VAL A 338 2.33 -13.19 1.16
N ALA A 339 3.27 -13.06 2.10
CA ALA A 339 3.02 -13.28 3.52
C ALA A 339 1.95 -12.32 4.08
N ALA A 340 2.06 -11.02 3.76
CA ALA A 340 1.11 -10.01 4.22
C ALA A 340 -0.30 -10.24 3.69
N THR A 341 -0.45 -10.53 2.39
CA THR A 341 -1.76 -10.79 1.77
C THR A 341 -2.37 -12.09 2.27
N ARG A 342 -1.57 -13.14 2.44
CA ARG A 342 -2.03 -14.39 3.06
C ARG A 342 -2.55 -14.15 4.47
N ALA A 343 -1.81 -13.43 5.31
CA ALA A 343 -2.22 -13.14 6.68
C ALA A 343 -3.57 -12.39 6.74
N ARG A 344 -3.83 -11.49 5.79
CA ARG A 344 -5.14 -10.80 5.69
C ARG A 344 -6.28 -11.76 5.34
N LEU A 345 -6.05 -12.70 4.42
CA LEU A 345 -7.04 -13.71 4.03
C LEU A 345 -7.31 -14.71 5.17
N ASP A 346 -6.27 -15.16 5.86
CA ASP A 346 -6.40 -16.05 7.03
C ASP A 346 -7.18 -15.36 8.16
N GLN A 347 -6.88 -14.08 8.44
CA GLN A 347 -7.63 -13.29 9.41
C GLN A 347 -9.13 -13.19 9.06
N LEU A 348 -9.46 -12.99 7.78
CA LEU A 348 -10.85 -12.97 7.35
C LEU A 348 -11.49 -14.35 7.51
N ALA A 349 -10.79 -15.43 7.19
CA ALA A 349 -11.29 -16.79 7.38
C ALA A 349 -11.68 -17.08 8.85
N GLU A 350 -10.90 -16.55 9.79
CA GLU A 350 -11.15 -16.70 11.24
C GLU A 350 -12.27 -15.81 11.75
N THR A 351 -12.42 -14.59 11.20
CA THR A 351 -13.32 -13.56 11.74
C THR A 351 -14.64 -13.43 10.99
N LEU A 352 -14.81 -14.10 9.83
CA LEU A 352 -15.98 -13.97 8.96
C LEU A 352 -17.31 -14.12 9.72
N ASP A 353 -17.42 -15.12 10.59
CA ASP A 353 -18.64 -15.37 11.37
C ASP A 353 -18.96 -14.23 12.35
N ASP A 354 -17.95 -13.69 13.03
CA ASP A 354 -18.12 -12.54 13.93
C ASP A 354 -18.57 -11.29 13.15
N LEU A 355 -17.95 -11.02 12.00
CA LEU A 355 -18.33 -9.91 11.12
C LEU A 355 -19.79 -10.05 10.64
N LEU A 356 -20.21 -11.24 10.23
CA LEU A 356 -21.59 -11.52 9.82
C LEU A 356 -22.58 -11.33 10.97
N ILE A 357 -22.26 -11.81 12.18
CA ILE A 357 -23.09 -11.63 13.38
C ILE A 357 -23.23 -10.14 13.73
N ARG A 358 -22.13 -9.39 13.69
CA ARG A 358 -22.11 -7.94 13.96
C ARG A 358 -22.91 -7.14 12.94
N LEU A 359 -22.83 -7.52 11.66
CA LEU A 359 -23.67 -6.98 10.61
C LEU A 359 -25.14 -7.30 10.87
N ALA A 360 -25.50 -8.54 11.18
CA ALA A 360 -26.88 -8.91 11.45
C ALA A 360 -27.49 -8.19 12.67
N ARG A 361 -26.67 -7.83 13.66
CA ARG A 361 -27.07 -7.11 14.89
C ARG A 361 -27.01 -5.59 14.77
N ARG A 362 -26.81 -5.02 13.59
CA ARG A 362 -26.77 -3.56 13.42
C ARG A 362 -28.16 -2.96 13.63
N PRO A 363 -28.27 -1.76 14.24
CA PRO A 363 -29.56 -1.14 14.52
C PRO A 363 -30.37 -1.00 13.24
N ALA A 364 -31.66 -1.31 13.32
CA ALA A 364 -32.58 -1.06 12.21
C ALA A 364 -32.53 0.43 11.85
N ARG A 365 -32.51 0.70 10.55
CA ARG A 365 -32.46 2.07 10.03
C ARG A 365 -33.65 2.86 10.59
N PRO A 366 -33.47 4.06 11.16
CA PRO A 366 -34.61 4.89 11.54
C PRO A 366 -35.44 5.15 10.27
N ALA A 367 -36.74 4.89 10.34
CA ALA A 367 -37.66 5.19 9.25
C ALA A 367 -37.61 6.70 8.99
N SER A 368 -37.21 7.08 7.77
CA SER A 368 -37.17 8.47 7.30
C SER A 368 -38.55 8.95 6.90
#